data_AF-A0A4R1HBY4-F1
#
_entry.id   AF-A0A4R1HBY4-F1
#
_cell.length_a   1.000
_cell.length_b   1.000
_cell.length_c   1.000
_cell.angle_alpha   90.00
_cell.angle_beta   90.00
_cell.angle_gamma   90.00
#
_symmetry.space_group_name_H-M   'P 1'
#
loop_
_entity.id
_entity.type
_entity.pdbx_description
1 polymer ?
#
loop_
_entity_poly.entity_id
_entity_poly.type
_entity_poly.pdbx_seq_one_letter_code
_entity_poly.pdbx_strand_id
1 'polypeptide(L)'
;MSQAYRAFWRDPVFLAATGAALLYWGLLWVISTPATDLAWPLREPLRFIYPAVLYPVIEEIVFRGWMQEFIQLRLRPWRLGPLTHANLLTSLVFSALHFINHPPIWAAAVFLPSLLFGLSRERSGGLTAPILLHVFYNSGYFWLFTQ
;
A
#
# COMPACT_ATOMS: atom_id res chain seq x y z
N MET A 1 26.50 8.05 6.17
CA MET A 1 25.69 8.58 7.28
C MET A 1 24.65 7.53 7.63
N SER A 2 24.78 6.85 8.77
CA SER A 2 23.80 5.85 9.21
C SER A 2 22.51 6.55 9.61
N GLN A 3 21.46 6.42 8.81
CA GLN A 3 20.16 6.91 9.21
C GLN A 3 19.67 5.96 10.30
N ALA A 4 19.65 6.41 11.56
CA ALA A 4 19.05 5.62 12.63
C ALA A 4 17.58 5.39 12.25
N TYR A 5 17.24 4.13 11.94
CA TYR A 5 15.89 3.77 11.55
C TYR A 5 14.95 4.08 12.71
N ARG A 6 13.97 4.95 12.46
CA ARG A 6 12.94 5.24 13.45
C ARG A 6 12.08 4.00 13.60
N ALA A 7 11.71 3.69 14.84
CA ALA A 7 10.63 2.74 15.10
C ALA A 7 9.38 3.16 14.32
N PHE A 8 9.01 2.38 13.31
CA PHE A 8 8.01 2.80 12.32
C PHE A 8 6.65 3.11 12.95
N TRP A 9 6.28 2.42 14.04
CA TRP A 9 5.03 2.65 14.77
C TRP A 9 4.94 4.00 15.49
N ARG A 10 6.06 4.74 15.59
CA ARG A 10 6.09 6.13 16.10
C ARG A 10 6.39 7.13 14.99
N ASP A 11 6.51 6.68 13.75
CA ASP A 11 6.80 7.55 12.62
C ASP A 11 5.52 8.30 12.20
N PRO A 12 5.54 9.65 12.15
CA PRO A 12 4.35 10.42 11.83
C PRO A 12 3.81 10.15 10.43
N VAL A 13 4.67 9.76 9.47
CA VAL A 13 4.22 9.42 8.11
C VAL A 13 3.47 8.09 8.12
N PHE A 14 3.96 7.10 8.85
CA PHE A 14 3.27 5.82 9.01
C PHE A 14 1.89 5.99 9.68
N LEU A 15 1.84 6.80 10.75
CA LEU A 15 0.58 7.12 11.43
C LEU A 15 -0.39 7.89 10.53
N ALA A 16 0.11 8.89 9.79
CA ALA A 16 -0.69 9.63 8.84
C ALA A 16 -1.21 8.74 7.70
N ALA A 17 -0.39 7.82 7.18
CA ALA A 17 -0.82 6.84 6.18
C ALA A 17 -1.91 5.91 6.74
N THR A 18 -1.78 5.44 7.97
CA THR A 18 -2.83 4.65 8.63
C THR A 18 -4.14 5.46 8.74
N GLY A 19 -4.05 6.73 9.15
CA GLY A 19 -5.20 7.64 9.20
C GLY A 19 -5.81 7.92 7.83
N ALA A 20 -5.00 8.00 6.77
CA ALA A 20 -5.46 8.18 5.40
C ALA A 20 -6.28 6.97 4.91
N ALA A 21 -5.95 5.75 5.31
CA ALA A 21 -6.77 4.57 5.05
C ALA A 21 -8.16 4.69 5.70
N LEU A 22 -8.21 5.06 6.98
CA LEU A 22 -9.47 5.25 7.71
C LEU A 22 -10.33 6.34 7.06
N LEU A 23 -9.73 7.46 6.67
CA LEU A 23 -10.42 8.53 5.96
C LEU A 23 -10.95 8.05 4.60
N TYR A 24 -10.14 7.32 3.85
CA TYR A 24 -10.52 6.75 2.55
C TYR A 24 -11.72 5.80 2.69
N TRP A 25 -11.68 4.87 3.63
CA TRP A 25 -12.81 3.96 3.87
C TRP A 25 -14.05 4.72 4.34
N GLY A 26 -13.92 5.69 5.24
CA GLY A 26 -15.04 6.51 5.69
C GLY A 26 -15.68 7.30 4.56
N LEU A 27 -14.88 7.90 3.68
CA LEU A 27 -15.38 8.61 2.50
C LEU A 27 -16.06 7.66 1.52
N LEU A 28 -15.43 6.52 1.23
CA LEU A 28 -15.99 5.53 0.32
C LEU A 28 -17.31 4.95 0.85
N TRP A 29 -17.40 4.72 2.17
CA TRP A 29 -18.63 4.28 2.83
C TRP A 29 -19.78 5.27 2.64
N VAL A 30 -19.53 6.56 2.85
CA VAL A 30 -20.55 7.61 2.67
C VAL A 30 -21.01 7.69 1.22
N ILE A 31 -20.10 7.49 0.25
CA ILE A 31 -20.42 7.61 -1.17
C ILE A 31 -21.13 6.35 -1.72
N SER A 32 -20.68 5.16 -1.31
CA SER A 32 -21.13 3.88 -1.90
C SER A 32 -22.24 3.20 -1.12
N THR A 33 -22.42 3.53 0.16
CA THR A 33 -23.43 2.91 1.06
C THR A 33 -23.54 1.39 0.87
N PRO A 34 -22.44 0.64 1.08
CA PRO A 34 -22.40 -0.78 0.76
C PRO A 34 -23.38 -1.56 1.64
N ALA A 35 -24.03 -2.57 1.07
CA ALA A 35 -24.72 -3.56 1.88
C ALA A 35 -23.67 -4.35 2.66
N THR A 36 -23.79 -4.41 3.99
CA THR A 36 -22.76 -5.02 4.83
C THR A 36 -23.21 -6.26 5.59
N ASP A 37 -22.58 -7.35 5.24
CA ASP A 37 -22.45 -8.60 5.94
C ASP A 37 -21.04 -8.73 6.51
N LEU A 38 -20.85 -8.25 7.74
CA LEU A 38 -19.53 -8.25 8.39
C LEU A 38 -18.96 -9.67 8.63
N ALA A 39 -19.78 -10.72 8.50
CA ALA A 39 -19.38 -12.09 8.71
C ALA A 39 -18.95 -12.81 7.41
N TRP A 40 -19.02 -12.17 6.24
CA TRP A 40 -18.64 -12.78 4.97
C TRP A 40 -17.22 -13.39 4.97
N PRO A 41 -16.18 -12.78 5.61
CA PRO A 41 -14.85 -13.38 5.61
C PRO A 41 -14.77 -14.69 6.37
N LEU A 42 -15.69 -14.95 7.31
CA LEU A 42 -15.75 -16.22 8.05
C LEU A 42 -16.33 -17.34 7.19
N ARG A 43 -17.20 -16.99 6.24
CA ARG A 43 -17.82 -17.93 5.30
C ARG A 43 -16.91 -18.21 4.11
N GLU A 44 -16.19 -17.19 3.64
CA GLU A 44 -15.32 -17.29 2.47
C GLU A 44 -13.88 -16.82 2.78
N PRO A 45 -13.19 -17.46 3.74
CA PRO A 45 -11.92 -16.96 4.27
C PRO A 45 -10.83 -16.85 3.21
N LEU A 46 -10.80 -17.73 2.21
CA LEU A 46 -9.80 -17.66 1.15
C LEU A 46 -10.01 -16.45 0.24
N ARG A 47 -11.27 -16.09 -0.08
CA ARG A 47 -11.58 -14.88 -0.86
C ARG A 47 -11.15 -13.60 -0.15
N PHE A 48 -11.08 -13.62 1.18
CA PHE A 48 -10.54 -12.52 1.97
C PHE A 48 -9.01 -12.58 2.09
N ILE A 49 -8.46 -13.70 2.57
CA ILE A 49 -7.03 -13.84 2.89
C ILE A 49 -6.13 -13.59 1.68
N TYR A 50 -6.52 -14.06 0.49
CA TYR A 50 -5.69 -13.89 -0.72
C TYR A 50 -5.43 -12.42 -1.03
N PRO A 51 -6.44 -11.57 -1.29
CA PRO A 51 -6.22 -10.17 -1.63
C PRO A 51 -5.95 -9.26 -0.42
N ALA A 52 -6.44 -9.61 0.78
CA ALA A 52 -6.24 -8.80 1.98
C ALA A 52 -4.86 -8.97 2.62
N VAL A 53 -4.26 -10.16 2.49
CA VAL A 53 -3.04 -10.52 3.21
C VAL A 53 -1.96 -11.08 2.29
N LEU A 54 -2.24 -12.17 1.56
CA LEU A 54 -1.20 -12.90 0.85
C LEU A 54 -0.59 -12.08 -0.30
N TYR A 55 -1.43 -11.52 -1.18
CA TYR A 55 -0.96 -10.70 -2.29
C TYR A 55 -0.21 -9.44 -1.83
N PRO A 56 -0.72 -8.63 -0.86
CA PRO A 56 0.03 -7.50 -0.32
C PRO A 56 1.44 -7.87 0.18
N VAL A 57 1.60 -8.99 0.87
CA VAL A 57 2.91 -9.44 1.36
C VAL A 57 3.86 -9.73 0.19
N ILE A 58 3.39 -10.49 -0.81
CA ILE A 58 4.19 -10.84 -2.00
C ILE A 58 4.53 -9.58 -2.80
N GLU A 59 3.56 -8.70 -2.99
CA GLU A 59 3.72 -7.44 -3.69
C GLU A 59 4.77 -6.56 -3.00
N GLU A 60 4.69 -6.34 -1.69
CA GLU A 60 5.70 -5.50 -1.03
C GLU A 60 7.11 -6.12 -1.08
N ILE A 61 7.24 -7.45 -1.06
CA ILE A 61 8.54 -8.13 -1.27
C ILE A 61 9.08 -7.83 -2.67
N VAL A 62 8.27 -7.99 -3.71
CA VAL A 62 8.69 -7.79 -5.11
C VAL A 62 8.95 -6.31 -5.39
N PHE A 63 8.00 -5.45 -5.06
CA PHE A 63 8.06 -4.05 -5.44
C PHE A 63 8.97 -3.24 -4.52
N ARG A 64 8.95 -3.44 -3.19
CA ARG A 64 9.74 -2.63 -2.24
C ARG A 64 11.05 -3.30 -1.83
N GLY A 65 11.04 -4.63 -1.73
CA GLY A 65 12.23 -5.40 -1.40
C GLY A 65 13.20 -5.50 -2.57
N TRP A 66 12.68 -5.65 -3.79
CA TRP A 66 13.50 -5.81 -5.00
C TRP A 66 13.46 -4.61 -5.93
N MET A 67 12.31 -4.22 -6.48
CA MET A 67 12.28 -3.22 -7.56
C MET A 67 12.71 -1.81 -7.10
N GLN A 68 12.18 -1.33 -5.97
CA GLN A 68 12.56 -0.01 -5.44
C GLN A 68 14.05 0.07 -5.15
N GLU A 69 14.62 -0.99 -4.55
CA GLU A 69 16.06 -1.08 -4.29
C GLU A 69 16.87 -1.15 -5.58
N PHE A 70 16.42 -1.95 -6.54
CA PHE A 70 17.08 -2.07 -7.84
C PHE A 70 17.14 -0.71 -8.55
N ILE A 71 16.03 0.03 -8.59
CA ILE A 71 15.98 1.36 -9.20
C ILE A 71 16.90 2.33 -8.44
N GLN A 72 16.85 2.33 -7.10
CA GLN A 72 17.65 3.18 -6.24
C GLN A 72 19.16 2.97 -6.42
N LEU A 73 19.59 1.74 -6.73
CA LEU A 73 20.99 1.38 -6.97
C LEU A 73 21.47 1.65 -8.40
N ARG A 74 20.56 1.61 -9.39
CA ARG A 74 20.91 1.65 -10.82
C ARG A 74 20.77 3.02 -11.45
N LEU A 75 19.90 3.87 -10.92
CA LEU A 75 19.63 5.19 -11.49
C LEU A 75 20.27 6.31 -10.67
N ARG A 76 20.50 7.45 -11.33
CA ARG A 76 20.98 8.65 -10.64
C ARG A 76 19.89 9.15 -9.67
N PRO A 77 20.19 9.32 -8.38
CA PRO A 77 19.18 9.65 -7.40
C PRO A 77 18.66 11.08 -7.56
N TRP A 78 17.35 11.23 -7.57
CA TRP A 78 16.65 12.51 -7.41
C TRP A 78 15.42 12.33 -6.52
N ARG A 79 14.87 13.46 -6.05
CA ARG A 79 13.73 13.50 -5.12
C ARG A 79 12.81 14.67 -5.45
N LEU A 80 11.52 14.50 -5.18
CA LEU A 80 10.49 15.54 -5.19
C LEU A 80 9.89 15.62 -3.77
N GLY A 81 10.37 16.58 -2.98
CA GLY A 81 10.02 16.66 -1.56
C GLY A 81 10.40 15.36 -0.82
N PRO A 82 9.44 14.68 -0.14
CA PRO A 82 9.72 13.42 0.54
C PRO A 82 9.84 12.21 -0.40
N LEU A 83 9.43 12.33 -1.67
CA LEU A 83 9.35 11.19 -2.59
C LEU A 83 10.66 11.03 -3.35
N THR A 84 11.24 9.82 -3.32
CA THR A 84 12.38 9.47 -4.14
C THR A 84 11.96 9.06 -5.54
N HIS A 85 12.87 9.21 -6.49
CA HIS A 85 12.72 8.63 -7.83
C HIS A 85 12.41 7.11 -7.79
N ALA A 86 13.03 6.36 -6.89
CA ALA A 86 12.84 4.93 -6.76
C ALA A 86 11.42 4.59 -6.32
N ASN A 87 10.88 5.30 -5.32
CA ASN A 87 9.50 5.15 -4.89
C ASN A 87 8.51 5.55 -6.00
N LEU A 88 8.75 6.69 -6.66
CA LEU A 88 7.89 7.17 -7.75
C LEU A 88 7.81 6.17 -8.91
N LEU A 89 8.96 5.72 -9.42
CA LEU A 89 9.01 4.78 -10.54
C LEU A 89 8.44 3.41 -10.17
N THR A 90 8.75 2.91 -8.97
CA THR A 90 8.15 1.65 -8.46
C THR A 90 6.64 1.76 -8.37
N SER A 91 6.13 2.88 -7.86
CA SER A 91 4.69 3.12 -7.71
C SER A 91 3.98 3.25 -9.06
N LEU A 92 4.63 3.87 -10.05
CA LEU A 92 4.12 3.93 -11.42
C LEU A 92 4.00 2.53 -12.04
N VAL A 93 5.04 1.70 -11.93
CA VAL A 93 5.00 0.32 -12.44
C VAL A 93 3.94 -0.51 -11.71
N PHE A 94 3.86 -0.39 -10.38
CA PHE A 94 2.85 -1.06 -9.57
C PHE A 94 1.43 -0.71 -10.02
N SER A 95 1.13 0.58 -10.16
CA SER A 95 -0.18 1.06 -10.63
C SER A 95 -0.45 0.64 -12.08
N ALA A 96 0.56 0.69 -12.97
CA ALA A 96 0.42 0.26 -14.36
C ALA A 96 0.00 -1.23 -14.48
N LEU A 97 0.58 -2.10 -13.66
CA LEU A 97 0.22 -3.53 -13.64
C LEU A 97 -1.22 -3.78 -13.16
N HIS A 98 -1.78 -2.88 -12.35
CA HIS A 98 -3.17 -2.99 -11.92
C HIS A 98 -4.18 -2.75 -13.06
N PHE A 99 -3.79 -2.08 -14.15
CA PHE A 99 -4.65 -1.92 -15.32
C PHE A 99 -4.94 -3.25 -16.05
N ILE A 100 -4.19 -4.32 -15.78
CA ILE A 100 -4.42 -5.64 -16.36
C ILE A 100 -5.71 -6.26 -15.79
N ASN A 101 -5.97 -6.05 -14.50
CA ASN A 101 -7.03 -6.75 -13.77
C ASN A 101 -8.09 -5.84 -13.13
N HIS A 102 -7.92 -4.51 -13.18
CA HIS A 102 -8.81 -3.56 -12.53
C HIS A 102 -9.36 -2.49 -13.48
N PRO A 103 -10.57 -1.97 -13.24
CA PRO A 103 -11.08 -0.81 -13.95
C PRO A 103 -10.12 0.38 -13.84
N PRO A 104 -10.00 1.23 -14.88
CA PRO A 104 -8.98 2.28 -14.96
C PRO A 104 -8.90 3.20 -13.72
N ILE A 105 -10.05 3.59 -13.15
CA ILE A 105 -10.07 4.48 -11.99
C ILE A 105 -9.49 3.82 -10.74
N TRP A 106 -9.74 2.52 -10.54
CA TRP A 106 -9.22 1.75 -9.41
C TRP A 106 -7.73 1.47 -9.60
N ALA A 107 -7.32 1.12 -10.82
CA ALA A 107 -5.90 0.94 -11.15
C ALA A 107 -5.07 2.21 -10.96
N ALA A 108 -5.62 3.38 -11.31
CA ALA A 108 -4.97 4.66 -11.05
C ALA A 108 -4.97 5.02 -9.55
N ALA A 109 -6.05 4.71 -8.83
CA ALA A 109 -6.18 5.04 -7.41
C ALA A 109 -5.11 4.36 -6.54
N VAL A 110 -4.65 3.14 -6.90
CA VAL A 110 -3.61 2.45 -6.13
C VAL A 110 -2.24 3.15 -6.17
N PHE A 111 -2.02 4.12 -7.05
CA PHE A 111 -0.78 4.88 -7.11
C PHE A 111 -0.49 5.63 -5.80
N LEU A 112 -1.50 6.26 -5.20
CA LEU A 112 -1.34 7.03 -3.95
C LEU A 112 -0.95 6.16 -2.73
N PRO A 113 -1.66 5.06 -2.39
CA PRO A 113 -1.23 4.19 -1.31
C PRO A 113 0.14 3.55 -1.60
N SER A 114 0.43 3.22 -2.86
CA SER A 114 1.74 2.72 -3.28
C SER A 114 2.88 3.69 -2.90
N LEU A 115 2.70 5.00 -3.12
CA LEU A 115 3.68 6.00 -2.68
C LEU A 115 3.89 6.03 -1.16
N LEU A 116 2.82 5.86 -0.38
CA LEU A 116 2.89 5.82 1.09
C LEU A 116 3.64 4.57 1.60
N PHE A 117 3.45 3.43 0.95
CA PHE A 117 4.16 2.20 1.28
C PHE A 117 5.66 2.37 0.99
N GLY A 118 6.01 2.86 -0.20
CA GLY A 118 7.42 3.10 -0.58
C GLY A 118 8.11 4.14 0.31
N LEU A 119 7.38 5.18 0.74
CA LEU A 119 7.91 6.17 1.69
C LEU A 119 8.12 5.56 3.09
N SER A 120 7.19 4.70 3.54
CA SER A 120 7.32 3.98 4.81
C SER A 120 8.48 2.99 4.80
N ARG A 121 8.72 2.33 3.67
CA ARG A 121 9.91 1.47 3.46
C ARG A 121 11.20 2.27 3.63
N GLU A 122 11.30 3.43 3.00
CA GLU A 122 12.52 4.25 3.06
C GLU A 122 12.80 4.79 4.46
N ARG A 123 11.75 5.16 5.21
CA ARG A 123 11.88 5.71 6.56
C ARG A 123 12.16 4.64 7.63
N SER A 124 11.58 3.45 7.46
CA SER A 124 11.74 2.34 8.39
C SER A 124 12.97 1.47 8.09
N GLY A 125 13.46 1.47 6.84
CA GLY A 125 14.57 0.63 6.41
C GLY A 125 14.23 -0.83 6.14
N GLY A 126 12.97 -1.24 6.34
CA GLY A 126 12.54 -2.62 6.23
C GLY A 126 11.19 -2.77 5.56
N LEU A 127 10.76 -4.03 5.40
CA LEU A 127 9.50 -4.37 4.75
C LEU A 127 8.31 -4.46 5.71
N THR A 128 8.54 -4.51 7.03
CA THR A 128 7.46 -4.65 8.01
C THR A 128 6.46 -3.49 7.93
N ALA A 129 6.94 -2.25 7.88
CA ALA A 129 6.08 -1.08 7.82
C ALA A 129 5.21 -1.02 6.54
N PRO A 130 5.79 -1.13 5.32
CA PRO A 130 4.98 -1.15 4.10
C PRO A 130 4.02 -2.34 4.03
N ILE A 131 4.44 -3.55 4.44
CA ILE A 131 3.56 -4.74 4.48
C ILE A 131 2.34 -4.49 5.37
N LEU A 132 2.56 -4.01 6.60
CA LEU A 132 1.45 -3.76 7.52
C LEU A 132 0.49 -2.70 7.01
N LEU A 133 1.00 -1.63 6.38
CA LEU A 133 0.14 -0.63 5.74
C LEU A 133 -0.67 -1.24 4.60
N HIS A 134 -0.03 -1.99 3.71
CA HIS A 134 -0.71 -2.58 2.55
C HIS A 134 -1.79 -3.58 2.98
N VAL A 135 -1.45 -4.50 3.89
CA VAL A 135 -2.41 -5.43 4.48
C VAL A 135 -3.55 -4.69 5.17
N PHE A 136 -3.27 -3.63 5.92
CA PHE A 136 -4.31 -2.83 6.57
C PHE A 136 -5.26 -2.21 5.54
N TYR A 137 -4.72 -1.51 4.53
CA TYR A 137 -5.48 -0.90 3.43
C TYR A 137 -6.39 -1.89 2.72
N ASN A 138 -5.85 -3.04 2.32
CA ASN A 138 -6.64 -4.06 1.62
C ASN A 138 -7.63 -4.75 2.55
N SER A 139 -7.26 -5.05 3.80
CA SER A 139 -8.17 -5.71 4.74
C SER A 139 -9.45 -4.89 4.95
N GLY A 140 -9.34 -3.58 5.20
CA GLY A 140 -10.54 -2.74 5.33
C GLY A 140 -11.29 -2.59 4.01
N TYR A 141 -10.60 -2.46 2.87
CA TYR A 141 -11.26 -2.36 1.57
C TYR A 141 -12.06 -3.62 1.23
N PHE A 142 -11.41 -4.79 1.27
CA PHE A 142 -12.05 -6.05 0.91
C PHE A 142 -13.17 -6.38 1.91
N TRP A 143 -12.93 -6.22 3.22
CA TRP A 143 -13.94 -6.53 4.23
C TRP A 143 -15.20 -5.69 4.07
N LEU A 144 -15.06 -4.38 3.83
CA LEU A 144 -16.20 -3.47 3.84
C LEU A 144 -16.90 -3.34 2.49
N PHE A 145 -16.20 -3.54 1.36
CA PHE A 145 -16.71 -3.12 0.04
C PHE A 145 -16.72 -4.20 -1.05
N THR A 146 -16.27 -5.44 -0.78
CA THR A 146 -16.12 -6.48 -1.83
C THR A 146 -16.87 -7.79 -1.54
N GLN A 147 -17.93 -7.69 -0.77
CA GLN A 147 -18.76 -8.80 -0.31
C GLN A 147 -19.45 -9.48 -1.50
#